data_AF-A0A1I6RQA3-F1
#
_entry.id   AF-A0A1I6RQA3-F1
#
_cell.length_a   1.000
_cell.length_b   1.000
_cell.length_c   1.000
_cell.angle_alpha   90.00
_cell.angle_beta   90.00
_cell.angle_gamma   90.00
#
_symmetry.space_group_name_H-M   'P 1'
#
loop_
_entity.id
_entity.type
_entity.pdbx_description
1 polymer ?
#
loop_
_entity_poly.entity_id
_entity_poly.type
_entity_poly.pdbx_seq_one_letter_code
_entity_poly.pdbx_strand_id
1 'polypeptide(L)'
;MSFPIIPNITPNISISTPQTIPLLLASIAFEELALAHVINAQAEELQFVLGTLETGMVPSPPVVTLSNLLAIDSSVQRTLRDVIKKEMLLEFKFENVLDLITNTSPAPVLLTQQIFPFTGGIQTTTVPPGATSATIQAIGAAGSLGAFSSPSGKGAFIQGDFTVISGEPLAILVGGMDSNLGVLAGGGGGGSFVWRGSGFGDLSPSTLLVAAGGGGGAVDVVNVGQDASTSPNGTTGNPLGGNGGANGNGGAGGTDTTFGGGGGGAGIFSNGGTGSAGAGGTVGGGGGTNIIAGADGGSPGTFGADGGFGGGGAGGANGGGGGGYSGGSGGSAQAIGSFSAGGGGGSLNNGTNQVNTAGAGTGNGVVVIKFFGT
;
A
#
# COMPACT_ATOMS: atom_id res chain seq x y z
N MET A 1 -16.83 31.54 -69.74
CA MET A 1 -17.27 31.06 -68.42
C MET A 1 -16.02 30.78 -67.60
N SER A 2 -15.63 31.65 -66.66
CA SER A 2 -14.49 31.40 -65.77
C SER A 2 -14.95 30.56 -64.58
N PHE A 3 -14.25 29.47 -64.30
CA PHE A 3 -14.44 28.72 -63.06
C PHE A 3 -14.03 29.59 -61.86
N PRO A 4 -14.73 29.49 -60.72
CA PRO A 4 -14.29 30.13 -59.47
C PRO A 4 -12.91 29.61 -59.08
N ILE A 5 -11.98 30.51 -58.75
CA ILE A 5 -10.69 30.17 -58.16
C ILE A 5 -10.95 29.81 -56.70
N ILE A 6 -10.95 28.51 -56.39
CA ILE A 6 -10.98 28.05 -54.99
C ILE A 6 -9.54 28.18 -54.46
N PRO A 7 -9.30 28.98 -53.40
CA PRO A 7 -7.98 29.12 -52.82
C PRO A 7 -7.48 27.77 -52.28
N ASN A 8 -6.21 27.47 -52.54
CA ASN A 8 -5.57 26.25 -52.06
C ASN A 8 -5.36 26.35 -50.54
N ILE A 9 -6.16 25.61 -49.78
CA ILE A 9 -5.99 25.43 -48.34
C ILE A 9 -5.04 24.25 -48.14
N THR A 10 -3.82 24.52 -47.66
CA THR A 10 -2.89 23.47 -47.22
C THR A 10 -2.99 23.36 -45.70
N PRO A 11 -3.80 22.45 -45.15
CA PRO A 11 -3.96 22.34 -43.70
C PRO A 11 -2.65 21.83 -43.09
N ASN A 12 -2.04 22.62 -42.21
CA ASN A 12 -0.91 22.16 -41.41
C ASN A 12 -1.45 21.43 -40.19
N ILE A 13 -1.62 20.10 -40.31
CA ILE A 13 -2.11 19.25 -39.22
C ILE A 13 -0.90 18.69 -38.50
N SER A 14 -0.59 19.24 -37.33
CA SER A 14 0.38 18.67 -36.39
C SER A 14 -0.37 18.04 -35.23
N ILE A 15 -0.39 16.70 -35.15
CA ILE A 15 -0.99 15.94 -34.06
C ILE A 15 0.13 15.10 -33.45
N SER A 16 0.32 15.22 -32.13
CA SER A 16 1.29 14.38 -31.41
C SER A 16 0.71 12.99 -31.13
N THR A 17 1.57 12.01 -30.88
CA THR A 17 1.15 10.64 -30.54
C THR A 17 0.18 10.60 -29.34
N PRO A 18 0.41 11.37 -28.25
CA PRO A 18 -0.56 11.49 -27.14
C PRO A 18 -1.92 12.07 -27.56
N GLN A 19 -1.96 12.99 -28.53
CA GLN A 19 -3.20 13.57 -29.05
C GLN A 19 -3.93 12.60 -30.01
N THR A 20 -3.22 11.66 -30.61
CA THR A 20 -3.78 10.69 -31.57
C THR A 20 -4.57 9.58 -30.85
N ILE A 21 -4.17 9.19 -29.64
CA ILE A 21 -4.83 8.12 -28.87
C ILE A 21 -6.31 8.44 -28.59
N PRO A 22 -6.69 9.59 -28.01
CA PRO A 22 -8.11 9.95 -27.84
C PRO A 22 -8.88 10.00 -29.16
N LEU A 23 -8.25 10.42 -30.26
CA LEU A 23 -8.88 10.47 -31.58
C LEU A 23 -9.13 9.06 -32.14
N LEU A 24 -8.21 8.12 -31.92
CA LEU A 24 -8.39 6.71 -32.31
C LEU A 24 -9.49 6.05 -31.48
N LEU A 25 -9.52 6.27 -30.17
CA LEU A 25 -10.60 5.79 -29.29
C LEU A 25 -11.97 6.38 -29.68
N ALA A 26 -12.02 7.68 -29.97
CA ALA A 26 -13.23 8.32 -30.49
C ALA A 26 -13.68 7.71 -31.82
N SER A 27 -12.74 7.36 -32.71
CA SER A 27 -13.06 6.71 -33.99
C SER A 27 -13.69 5.32 -33.80
N ILE A 28 -13.26 4.56 -32.80
CA ILE A 28 -13.87 3.27 -32.43
C ILE A 28 -15.28 3.53 -31.90
N ALA A 29 -15.45 4.46 -30.97
CA ALA A 29 -16.75 4.80 -30.39
C ALA A 29 -17.79 5.27 -31.43
N PHE A 30 -17.36 6.01 -32.47
CA PHE A 30 -18.26 6.39 -33.57
C PHE A 30 -18.64 5.20 -34.46
N GLU A 31 -17.73 4.23 -34.65
CA GLU A 31 -18.02 3.02 -35.43
C GLU A 31 -19.00 2.10 -34.66
N GLU A 32 -18.83 1.95 -33.35
CA GLU A 32 -19.77 1.30 -32.43
C GLU A 32 -21.17 1.94 -32.48
N LEU A 33 -21.25 3.27 -32.40
CA LEU A 33 -22.52 3.99 -32.47
C LEU A 33 -23.22 3.79 -33.82
N ALA A 34 -22.46 3.74 -34.92
CA ALA A 34 -23.01 3.43 -36.24
C ALA A 34 -23.55 1.99 -36.32
N LEU A 35 -22.84 1.01 -35.74
CA LEU A 35 -23.28 -0.39 -35.69
C LEU A 35 -24.56 -0.56 -34.86
N ALA A 36 -24.71 0.18 -33.75
CA ALA A 36 -25.93 0.19 -32.96
C ALA A 36 -27.16 0.63 -33.78
N HIS A 37 -27.00 1.66 -34.64
CA HIS A 37 -28.06 2.08 -35.55
C HIS A 37 -28.41 1.03 -36.60
N VAL A 38 -27.42 0.30 -37.13
CA VAL A 38 -27.66 -0.81 -38.07
C VAL A 38 -28.47 -1.91 -37.41
N ILE A 39 -28.11 -2.31 -36.18
CA ILE A 39 -28.85 -3.33 -35.43
C ILE A 39 -30.29 -2.87 -35.18
N ASN A 40 -30.48 -1.60 -34.77
CA ASN A 40 -31.82 -1.05 -34.54
C ASN A 40 -32.67 -1.03 -35.83
N ALA A 41 -32.08 -0.63 -36.96
CA ALA A 41 -32.78 -0.63 -38.25
C ALA A 41 -33.21 -2.05 -38.66
N GLN A 42 -32.39 -3.08 -38.42
CA GLN A 42 -32.76 -4.48 -38.67
C GLN A 42 -33.88 -4.96 -37.73
N ALA A 43 -33.90 -4.49 -36.47
CA ALA A 43 -34.99 -4.78 -35.55
C ALA A 43 -36.31 -4.14 -35.99
N GLU A 44 -36.29 -2.88 -36.44
CA GLU A 44 -37.46 -2.20 -37.00
C GLU A 44 -37.97 -2.88 -38.29
N GLU A 45 -37.06 -3.35 -39.15
CA GLU A 45 -37.42 -4.12 -40.35
C GLU A 45 -38.18 -5.40 -39.99
N LEU A 46 -37.73 -6.15 -38.97
CA LEU A 46 -38.44 -7.32 -38.47
C LEU A 46 -39.81 -6.97 -37.88
N GLN A 47 -39.88 -5.93 -37.04
CA GLN A 47 -41.13 -5.48 -36.44
C GLN A 47 -42.14 -5.02 -37.50
N PHE A 48 -41.67 -4.36 -38.56
CA PHE A 48 -42.50 -3.94 -39.69
C PHE A 48 -43.12 -5.14 -40.41
N VAL A 49 -42.32 -6.15 -40.72
CA VAL A 49 -42.78 -7.36 -41.44
C VAL A 49 -43.73 -8.21 -40.57
N LEU A 50 -43.50 -8.26 -39.26
CA LEU A 50 -44.36 -8.97 -38.31
C LEU A 50 -45.63 -8.18 -37.94
N GLY A 51 -45.76 -6.93 -38.41
CA GLY A 51 -46.90 -6.06 -38.09
C GLY A 51 -46.94 -5.57 -36.65
N THR A 52 -45.83 -5.66 -35.91
CA THR A 52 -45.71 -5.21 -34.52
C THR A 52 -45.15 -3.79 -34.40
N LEU A 53 -44.68 -3.21 -35.51
CA LEU A 53 -44.23 -1.82 -35.54
C LEU A 53 -45.43 -0.87 -35.58
N GLU A 54 -45.61 -0.04 -34.55
CA GLU A 54 -46.67 0.95 -34.48
C GLU A 54 -46.41 2.10 -35.47
N THR A 55 -46.85 1.95 -36.72
CA THR A 55 -46.60 2.95 -37.78
C THR A 55 -47.80 3.86 -38.07
N GLY A 56 -48.95 3.65 -37.43
CA GLY A 56 -50.18 4.41 -37.70
C GLY A 56 -50.73 4.23 -39.13
N MET A 57 -50.17 3.30 -39.90
CA MET A 57 -50.49 3.00 -41.29
C MET A 57 -50.76 1.51 -41.47
N VAL A 58 -51.61 1.15 -42.45
CA VAL A 58 -51.86 -0.25 -42.81
C VAL A 58 -50.59 -0.83 -43.46
N PRO A 59 -50.04 -1.96 -42.97
CA PRO A 59 -48.83 -2.55 -43.55
C PRO A 59 -49.05 -2.92 -45.01
N SER A 60 -48.16 -2.45 -45.89
CA SER A 60 -48.07 -2.84 -47.30
C SER A 60 -46.74 -3.59 -47.49
N PRO A 61 -46.73 -4.80 -48.09
CA PRO A 61 -47.83 -5.43 -48.83
C PRO A 61 -48.87 -6.13 -47.92
N PRO A 62 -50.14 -6.23 -48.36
CA PRO A 62 -51.23 -6.85 -47.58
C PRO A 62 -51.10 -8.38 -47.42
N VAL A 63 -50.12 -9.01 -48.07
CA VAL A 63 -49.85 -10.45 -47.98
C VAL A 63 -48.35 -10.67 -47.80
N VAL A 64 -47.95 -11.16 -46.62
CA VAL A 64 -46.58 -11.62 -46.34
C VAL A 64 -46.56 -13.14 -46.49
N THR A 65 -45.72 -13.67 -47.37
CA THR A 65 -45.56 -15.12 -47.54
C THR A 65 -44.42 -15.66 -46.68
N LEU A 66 -44.42 -16.97 -46.40
CA LEU A 66 -43.32 -17.65 -45.71
C LEU A 66 -41.97 -17.44 -46.42
N SER A 67 -41.95 -17.40 -47.75
CA SER A 67 -40.73 -17.16 -48.54
C SER A 67 -40.16 -15.77 -48.31
N ASN A 68 -41.01 -14.76 -48.13
CA ASN A 68 -40.57 -13.40 -47.78
C ASN A 68 -39.93 -13.37 -46.38
N LEU A 69 -40.56 -14.03 -45.40
CA LEU A 69 -40.04 -14.13 -44.03
C LEU A 69 -38.67 -14.82 -43.98
N LEU A 70 -38.50 -15.94 -44.71
CA LEU A 70 -37.23 -16.66 -44.79
C LEU A 70 -36.13 -15.84 -45.49
N ALA A 71 -36.50 -15.05 -46.50
CA ALA A 71 -35.57 -14.15 -47.19
C ALA A 71 -35.07 -13.03 -46.27
N ILE A 72 -35.96 -12.44 -45.47
CA ILE A 72 -35.63 -11.39 -44.49
C ILE A 72 -34.78 -11.97 -43.36
N ASP A 73 -35.17 -13.11 -42.77
CA ASP A 73 -34.35 -13.79 -41.73
C ASP A 73 -32.93 -14.07 -42.25
N SER A 74 -32.81 -14.60 -43.47
CA SER A 74 -31.49 -14.83 -44.10
C SER A 74 -30.70 -13.54 -44.32
N SER A 75 -31.37 -12.42 -44.61
CA SER A 75 -30.76 -11.10 -44.77
C SER A 75 -30.27 -10.55 -43.43
N VAL A 76 -31.13 -10.54 -42.40
CA VAL A 76 -30.81 -10.11 -41.05
C VAL A 76 -29.66 -10.93 -40.47
N GLN A 77 -29.69 -12.26 -40.63
CA GLN A 77 -28.59 -13.12 -40.21
C GLN A 77 -27.28 -12.79 -40.92
N ARG A 78 -27.31 -12.36 -42.18
CA ARG A 78 -26.12 -11.93 -42.91
C ARG A 78 -25.58 -10.62 -42.34
N THR A 79 -26.46 -9.63 -42.14
CA THR A 79 -26.11 -8.34 -41.55
C THR A 79 -25.51 -8.51 -40.15
N LEU A 80 -26.15 -9.30 -39.28
CA LEU A 80 -25.64 -9.58 -37.93
C LEU A 80 -24.28 -10.30 -37.95
N ARG A 81 -24.05 -11.23 -38.89
CA ARG A 81 -22.73 -11.86 -39.06
C ARG A 81 -21.67 -10.85 -39.48
N ASP A 82 -22.01 -9.88 -40.34
CA ASP A 82 -21.07 -8.85 -40.76
C ASP A 82 -20.79 -7.82 -39.65
N VAL A 83 -21.80 -7.49 -38.83
CA VAL A 83 -21.62 -6.71 -37.58
C VAL A 83 -20.66 -7.42 -36.64
N ILE A 84 -20.85 -8.71 -36.36
CA ILE A 84 -19.94 -9.49 -35.48
C ILE A 84 -18.50 -9.48 -36.01
N LYS A 85 -18.30 -9.59 -37.33
CA LYS A 85 -16.95 -9.48 -37.91
C LYS A 85 -16.36 -8.08 -37.70
N LYS A 86 -17.18 -7.04 -37.76
CA LYS A 86 -16.76 -5.67 -37.49
C LYS A 86 -16.40 -5.45 -36.03
N GLU A 87 -17.18 -5.99 -35.09
CA GLU A 87 -16.87 -6.01 -33.66
C GLU A 87 -15.49 -6.63 -33.40
N MET A 88 -15.20 -7.81 -33.98
CA MET A 88 -13.87 -8.43 -33.86
C MET A 88 -12.74 -7.54 -34.41
N LEU A 89 -12.97 -6.81 -35.51
CA LEU A 89 -11.98 -5.88 -36.05
C LEU A 89 -11.81 -4.63 -35.18
N LEU A 90 -12.89 -4.14 -34.55
CA LEU A 90 -12.86 -3.02 -33.62
C LEU A 90 -12.13 -3.38 -32.33
N GLU A 91 -12.31 -4.62 -31.86
CA GLU A 91 -11.56 -5.19 -30.74
C GLU A 91 -10.05 -5.17 -31.03
N PHE A 92 -9.61 -5.72 -32.17
CA PHE A 92 -8.20 -5.65 -32.57
C PHE A 92 -7.68 -4.21 -32.67
N LYS A 93 -8.51 -3.28 -33.15
CA LYS A 93 -8.12 -1.86 -33.24
C LYS A 93 -7.96 -1.25 -31.85
N PHE A 94 -8.84 -1.58 -30.91
CA PHE A 94 -8.75 -1.13 -29.52
C PHE A 94 -7.50 -1.66 -28.82
N GLU A 95 -7.21 -2.95 -28.97
CA GLU A 95 -5.98 -3.58 -28.44
C GLU A 95 -4.72 -2.88 -28.96
N ASN A 96 -4.64 -2.63 -30.27
CA ASN A 96 -3.51 -1.92 -30.88
C ASN A 96 -3.35 -0.47 -30.35
N VAL A 97 -4.47 0.21 -30.07
CA VAL A 97 -4.44 1.55 -29.47
C VAL A 97 -3.93 1.48 -28.03
N LEU A 98 -4.31 0.46 -27.28
CA LEU A 98 -3.83 0.23 -25.91
C LEU A 98 -2.31 -0.02 -25.89
N ASP A 99 -1.79 -0.78 -26.85
CA ASP A 99 -0.34 -0.99 -27.02
C ASP A 99 0.41 0.31 -27.37
N LEU A 100 -0.24 1.25 -28.05
CA LEU A 100 0.36 2.55 -28.33
C LEU A 100 0.53 3.39 -27.05
N ILE A 101 -0.41 3.26 -26.10
CA ILE A 101 -0.36 3.94 -24.80
C ILE A 101 0.83 3.43 -23.99
N THR A 102 1.06 2.12 -23.98
CA THR A 102 2.15 1.50 -23.21
C THR A 102 3.53 1.84 -23.76
N ASN A 103 3.65 2.07 -25.07
CA ASN A 103 4.93 2.32 -25.75
C ASN A 103 5.30 3.81 -25.92
N THR A 104 4.40 4.75 -25.63
CA THR A 104 4.64 6.20 -25.83
C THR A 104 4.78 7.01 -24.55
N SER A 105 4.59 6.40 -23.37
CA SER A 105 4.95 7.04 -22.11
C SER A 105 6.47 7.00 -21.96
N PRO A 106 7.18 8.14 -21.87
CA PRO A 106 8.61 8.13 -21.58
C PRO A 106 8.86 7.37 -20.28
N ALA A 107 9.87 6.49 -20.28
CA ALA A 107 10.24 5.75 -19.09
C ALA A 107 10.59 6.73 -17.96
N PRO A 108 10.11 6.51 -16.72
CA PRO A 108 10.42 7.40 -15.61
C PRO A 108 11.94 7.54 -15.43
N VAL A 109 12.45 8.78 -15.50
CA VAL A 109 13.87 9.08 -15.29
C VAL A 109 14.10 9.44 -13.83
N LEU A 110 15.08 8.80 -13.19
CA LEU A 110 15.46 9.13 -11.83
C LEU A 110 16.02 10.57 -11.78
N LEU A 111 15.31 11.46 -11.09
CA LEU A 111 15.71 12.85 -10.90
C LEU A 111 16.68 12.99 -9.73
N THR A 112 16.37 12.34 -8.61
CA THR A 112 17.21 12.37 -7.41
C THR A 112 16.88 11.20 -6.47
N GLN A 113 17.83 10.88 -5.60
CA GLN A 113 17.70 9.92 -4.52
C GLN A 113 18.13 10.56 -3.21
N GLN A 114 17.32 10.38 -2.17
CA GLN A 114 17.59 10.86 -0.82
C GLN A 114 17.56 9.69 0.17
N ILE A 115 18.46 9.72 1.16
CA ILE A 115 18.60 8.70 2.20
C ILE A 115 18.44 9.39 3.55
N PHE A 116 17.52 8.87 4.37
CA PHE A 116 17.19 9.37 5.69
C PHE A 116 17.62 8.33 6.72
N PRO A 117 18.73 8.56 7.44
CA PRO A 117 19.17 7.70 8.54
C PRO A 117 18.35 8.00 9.81
N PHE A 118 18.53 7.19 10.85
CA PHE A 118 17.94 7.44 12.16
C PHE A 118 18.48 8.72 12.81
N THR A 119 17.59 9.55 13.35
CA THR A 119 17.92 10.82 14.03
C THR A 119 17.26 10.99 15.41
N GLY A 120 16.36 10.08 15.82
CA GLY A 120 15.57 10.22 17.05
C GLY A 120 14.44 11.26 16.96
N GLY A 121 14.09 11.71 15.76
CA GLY A 121 13.03 12.69 15.52
C GLY A 121 12.51 12.65 14.09
N ILE A 122 11.49 13.45 13.82
CA ILE A 122 10.92 13.59 12.47
C ILE A 122 11.91 14.32 11.55
N GLN A 123 12.04 13.83 10.33
CA GLN A 123 12.77 14.45 9.23
C GLN A 123 11.75 14.86 8.16
N THR A 124 12.11 15.81 7.30
CA THR A 124 11.23 16.27 6.22
C THR A 124 12.00 16.42 4.91
N THR A 125 11.29 16.27 3.80
CA THR A 125 11.78 16.61 2.47
C THR A 125 10.66 17.17 1.61
N THR A 126 11.00 17.87 0.54
CA THR A 126 10.03 18.33 -0.47
C THR A 126 10.25 17.57 -1.76
N VAL A 127 9.14 17.24 -2.42
CA VAL A 127 9.18 16.60 -3.74
C VAL A 127 9.85 17.55 -4.72
N PRO A 128 10.93 17.14 -5.42
CA PRO A 128 11.70 18.03 -6.27
C PRO A 128 10.90 18.47 -7.51
N PRO A 129 11.21 19.63 -8.09
CA PRO A 129 10.59 20.09 -9.34
C PRO A 129 10.65 19.04 -10.45
N GLY A 130 9.51 18.82 -11.10
CA GLY A 130 9.38 17.88 -12.22
C GLY A 130 9.19 16.41 -11.82
N ALA A 131 9.24 16.06 -10.53
CA ALA A 131 8.90 14.72 -10.09
C ALA A 131 7.39 14.47 -10.16
N THR A 132 7.02 13.31 -10.71
CA THR A 132 5.64 12.84 -10.86
C THR A 132 5.41 11.50 -10.16
N SER A 133 6.48 10.75 -9.89
CA SER A 133 6.42 9.53 -9.07
C SER A 133 7.61 9.40 -8.13
N ALA A 134 7.46 8.58 -7.10
CA ALA A 134 8.51 8.24 -6.16
C ALA A 134 8.48 6.76 -5.77
N THR A 135 9.64 6.11 -5.74
CA THR A 135 9.81 4.83 -5.06
C THR A 135 10.29 5.11 -3.64
N ILE A 136 9.53 4.64 -2.64
CA ILE A 136 9.86 4.77 -1.23
C ILE A 136 10.23 3.40 -0.69
N GLN A 137 11.38 3.32 -0.04
CA GLN A 137 11.88 2.14 0.67
C GLN A 137 12.03 2.49 2.14
N ALA A 138 11.45 1.69 3.03
CA ALA A 138 11.54 1.87 4.47
C ALA A 138 11.99 0.56 5.14
N ILE A 139 12.97 0.66 6.03
CA ILE A 139 13.42 -0.43 6.89
C ILE A 139 13.10 -0.05 8.34
N GLY A 140 12.33 -0.88 9.03
CA GLY A 140 12.10 -0.75 10.48
C GLY A 140 13.34 -1.15 11.28
N ALA A 141 13.44 -0.70 12.52
CA ALA A 141 14.57 -1.03 13.37
C ALA A 141 14.50 -2.47 13.93
N ALA A 142 15.65 -3.05 14.23
CA ALA A 142 15.72 -4.25 15.05
C ALA A 142 15.37 -3.95 16.51
N GLY A 143 14.87 -4.95 17.24
CA GLY A 143 14.82 -4.91 18.71
C GLY A 143 16.22 -4.92 19.31
N SER A 144 16.33 -4.60 20.59
CA SER A 144 17.60 -4.75 21.31
C SER A 144 17.81 -6.19 21.79
N LEU A 145 19.09 -6.55 21.99
CA LEU A 145 19.48 -7.90 22.38
C LEU A 145 19.03 -8.19 23.83
N GLY A 146 18.69 -9.44 24.09
CA GLY A 146 18.52 -9.95 25.45
C GLY A 146 19.85 -10.40 26.07
N ALA A 147 19.78 -11.02 27.24
CA ALA A 147 20.94 -11.65 27.87
C ALA A 147 21.68 -12.59 26.90
N PHE A 148 23.00 -12.72 27.09
CA PHE A 148 23.89 -13.57 26.27
C PHE A 148 23.91 -13.24 24.76
N SER A 149 23.62 -11.99 24.39
CA SER A 149 23.63 -11.53 22.99
C SER A 149 22.63 -12.27 22.09
N SER A 150 21.47 -12.59 22.65
CA SER A 150 20.44 -13.36 21.97
C SER A 150 19.81 -12.58 20.80
N PRO A 151 19.59 -13.21 19.63
CA PRO A 151 19.08 -12.52 18.45
C PRO A 151 17.74 -11.84 18.69
N SER A 152 17.70 -10.52 18.51
CA SER A 152 16.46 -9.75 18.51
C SER A 152 15.70 -9.94 17.20
N GLY A 153 14.42 -9.59 17.26
CA GLY A 153 13.60 -9.49 16.07
C GLY A 153 14.14 -8.38 15.17
N LYS A 154 14.15 -8.65 13.88
CA LYS A 154 14.58 -7.73 12.84
C LYS A 154 13.38 -6.91 12.35
N GLY A 155 13.63 -5.68 11.91
CA GLY A 155 12.60 -4.84 11.30
C GLY A 155 12.20 -5.29 9.89
N ALA A 156 11.07 -4.81 9.39
CA ALA A 156 10.58 -5.15 8.06
C ALA A 156 11.21 -4.24 7.00
N PHE A 157 11.38 -4.73 5.77
CA PHE A 157 11.62 -3.91 4.59
C PHE A 157 10.31 -3.75 3.82
N ILE A 158 9.92 -2.52 3.53
CA ILE A 158 8.72 -2.16 2.78
C ILE A 158 9.10 -1.22 1.65
N GLN A 159 8.72 -1.56 0.42
CA GLN A 159 8.91 -0.71 -0.74
C GLN A 159 7.62 -0.59 -1.54
N GLY A 160 7.29 0.63 -1.97
CA GLY A 160 6.23 0.86 -2.95
C GLY A 160 6.48 2.09 -3.81
N ASP A 161 5.76 2.17 -4.93
CA ASP A 161 5.73 3.32 -5.83
C ASP A 161 4.49 4.19 -5.58
N PHE A 162 4.68 5.51 -5.65
CA PHE A 162 3.68 6.51 -5.31
C PHE A 162 3.66 7.63 -6.34
N THR A 163 2.47 8.09 -6.72
CA THR A 163 2.32 9.35 -7.45
C THR A 163 2.63 10.51 -6.50
N VAL A 164 3.42 11.47 -6.95
CA VAL A 164 3.79 12.66 -6.16
C VAL A 164 3.55 13.95 -6.93
N ILE A 165 3.39 15.03 -6.19
CA ILE A 165 3.20 16.38 -6.71
C ILE A 165 4.44 17.19 -6.36
N SER A 166 5.08 17.75 -7.38
CA SER A 166 6.20 18.69 -7.22
C SER A 166 5.90 19.75 -6.14
N GLY A 167 6.82 19.87 -5.17
CA GLY A 167 6.75 20.83 -4.08
C GLY A 167 5.94 20.39 -2.86
N GLU A 168 5.24 19.26 -2.89
CA GLU A 168 4.55 18.78 -1.69
C GLU A 168 5.55 18.30 -0.62
N PRO A 169 5.28 18.51 0.69
CA PRO A 169 6.13 18.04 1.76
C PRO A 169 5.87 16.57 2.09
N LEU A 170 6.94 15.84 2.38
CA LEU A 170 6.91 14.50 2.94
C LEU A 170 7.59 14.50 4.30
N ALA A 171 6.94 13.86 5.27
CA ALA A 171 7.46 13.62 6.60
C ALA A 171 8.00 12.19 6.68
N ILE A 172 9.16 12.06 7.30
CA ILE A 172 9.89 10.81 7.46
C ILE A 172 10.15 10.59 8.95
N LEU A 173 9.76 9.43 9.45
CA LEU A 173 10.17 8.95 10.76
C LEU A 173 10.98 7.68 10.57
N VAL A 174 12.19 7.64 11.11
CA VAL A 174 13.05 6.47 11.00
C VAL A 174 13.10 5.80 12.37
N GLY A 175 12.83 4.50 12.41
CA GLY A 175 12.86 3.71 13.64
C GLY A 175 14.27 3.62 14.21
N GLY A 176 14.38 3.72 15.54
CA GLY A 176 15.59 3.49 16.30
C GLY A 176 15.59 2.12 16.97
N MET A 177 16.78 1.56 17.13
CA MET A 177 17.07 0.47 18.05
C MET A 177 17.68 1.07 19.32
N ASP A 178 17.29 0.59 20.51
CA ASP A 178 18.01 0.95 21.72
C ASP A 178 19.39 0.27 21.75
N SER A 179 20.44 1.06 21.96
CA SER A 179 21.81 0.57 22.09
C SER A 179 22.12 0.06 23.51
N ASN A 180 21.27 0.36 24.49
CA ASN A 180 21.44 -0.15 25.83
C ASN A 180 20.94 -1.60 25.93
N LEU A 181 21.75 -2.43 26.58
CA LEU A 181 21.37 -3.81 26.87
C LEU A 181 20.62 -3.83 28.20
N GLY A 182 19.43 -4.40 28.18
CA GLY A 182 18.71 -4.78 29.39
C GLY A 182 19.50 -5.86 30.15
N VAL A 183 19.25 -5.97 31.46
CA VAL A 183 19.91 -7.01 32.28
C VAL A 183 19.45 -8.41 31.84
N LEU A 184 18.17 -8.56 31.48
CA LEU A 184 17.57 -9.82 31.03
C LEU A 184 16.98 -9.72 29.63
N ALA A 185 16.14 -8.71 29.40
CA ALA A 185 15.32 -8.62 28.19
C ALA A 185 15.55 -7.32 27.41
N GLY A 186 15.58 -7.44 26.09
CA GLY A 186 15.63 -6.32 25.17
C GLY A 186 14.26 -5.65 24.99
N GLY A 187 14.28 -4.39 24.58
CA GLY A 187 13.13 -3.65 24.09
C GLY A 187 12.89 -3.91 22.61
N GLY A 188 11.68 -3.64 22.15
CA GLY A 188 11.33 -3.69 20.74
C GLY A 188 11.91 -2.52 19.96
N GLY A 189 12.23 -2.76 18.69
CA GLY A 189 12.67 -1.72 17.76
C GLY A 189 11.49 -0.88 17.29
N GLY A 190 11.74 0.37 16.94
CA GLY A 190 10.69 1.23 16.38
C GLY A 190 10.44 1.03 14.89
N GLY A 191 9.25 1.42 14.46
CA GLY A 191 8.87 1.42 13.04
C GLY A 191 9.45 2.62 12.28
N SER A 192 9.56 2.48 10.96
CA SER A 192 9.91 3.57 10.04
C SER A 192 8.72 3.93 9.14
N PHE A 193 8.46 5.21 8.91
CA PHE A 193 7.24 5.72 8.28
C PHE A 193 7.56 6.82 7.28
N VAL A 194 6.73 6.92 6.24
CA VAL A 194 6.67 8.10 5.36
C VAL A 194 5.21 8.46 5.13
N TRP A 195 4.88 9.74 5.28
CA TRP A 195 3.54 10.28 5.00
C TRP A 195 3.62 11.65 4.32
N ARG A 196 2.53 12.04 3.67
CA ARG A 196 2.37 13.40 3.13
C ARG A 196 2.16 14.38 4.27
N GLY A 197 2.95 15.44 4.32
CA GLY A 197 2.93 16.42 5.40
C GLY A 197 4.33 16.80 5.89
N SER A 198 4.37 17.57 6.97
CA SER A 198 5.59 18.10 7.57
C SER A 198 5.73 17.81 9.07
N GLY A 199 4.66 17.32 9.70
CA GLY A 199 4.64 17.03 11.13
C GLY A 199 3.79 15.82 11.50
N PHE A 200 3.83 15.45 12.78
CA PHE A 200 3.02 14.37 13.35
C PHE A 200 1.51 14.58 13.19
N GLY A 201 1.05 15.84 13.24
CA GLY A 201 -0.37 16.18 13.07
C GLY A 201 -0.93 15.90 11.68
N ASP A 202 -0.07 15.74 10.67
CA ASP A 202 -0.47 15.42 9.31
C ASP A 202 -0.67 13.91 9.08
N LEU A 203 -0.24 13.07 10.03
CA LEU A 203 -0.31 11.61 9.90
C LEU A 203 -1.75 11.11 10.09
N SER A 204 -2.28 10.45 9.06
CA SER A 204 -3.59 9.82 9.03
C SER A 204 -3.60 8.66 8.02
N PRO A 205 -4.65 7.81 7.98
CA PRO A 205 -4.74 6.75 6.97
C PRO A 205 -4.63 7.22 5.53
N SER A 206 -5.08 8.44 5.21
CA SER A 206 -5.06 8.97 3.84
C SER A 206 -3.73 9.61 3.46
N THR A 207 -2.93 10.04 4.43
CA THR A 207 -1.61 10.66 4.19
C THR A 207 -0.46 9.67 4.32
N LEU A 208 -0.65 8.56 5.02
CA LEU A 208 0.34 7.50 5.19
C LEU A 208 0.67 6.81 3.86
N LEU A 209 1.95 6.76 3.52
CA LEU A 209 2.46 6.10 2.31
C LEU A 209 2.99 4.69 2.64
N VAL A 210 3.93 4.62 3.59
CA VAL A 210 4.50 3.35 4.07
C VAL A 210 4.71 3.37 5.57
N ALA A 211 4.63 2.18 6.17
CA ALA A 211 5.04 1.88 7.54
C ALA A 211 5.78 0.55 7.54
N ALA A 212 7.04 0.54 7.94
CA ALA A 212 7.85 -0.66 8.13
C ALA A 212 7.97 -0.95 9.63
N GLY A 213 7.40 -2.08 10.07
CA GLY A 213 7.42 -2.46 11.49
C GLY A 213 8.83 -2.72 12.02
N GLY A 214 9.05 -2.45 13.30
CA GLY A 214 10.25 -2.80 14.05
C GLY A 214 10.16 -4.21 14.66
N GLY A 215 11.29 -4.84 14.91
CA GLY A 215 11.35 -6.17 15.49
C GLY A 215 11.14 -6.20 17.01
N GLY A 216 10.73 -7.34 17.55
CA GLY A 216 10.57 -7.54 19.00
C GLY A 216 11.90 -7.71 19.74
N GLY A 217 11.91 -7.36 21.03
CA GLY A 217 13.05 -7.55 21.92
C GLY A 217 13.26 -9.03 22.27
N ALA A 218 14.52 -9.44 22.36
CA ALA A 218 14.89 -10.82 22.74
C ALA A 218 15.01 -11.00 24.25
N VAL A 219 15.06 -12.25 24.70
CA VAL A 219 15.44 -12.59 26.07
C VAL A 219 16.63 -13.54 26.11
N ASP A 220 16.51 -14.71 25.48
CA ASP A 220 17.56 -15.73 25.43
C ASP A 220 17.68 -16.38 24.03
N VAL A 221 18.62 -17.32 23.86
CA VAL A 221 18.94 -17.94 22.56
C VAL A 221 17.86 -18.89 22.03
N VAL A 222 16.87 -19.27 22.84
CA VAL A 222 15.72 -20.08 22.40
C VAL A 222 14.46 -19.23 22.25
N ASN A 223 14.37 -18.13 23.00
CA ASN A 223 13.30 -17.15 23.01
C ASN A 223 13.81 -15.88 22.31
N VAL A 224 13.94 -15.99 20.99
CA VAL A 224 14.36 -14.90 20.11
C VAL A 224 13.23 -13.92 19.86
N GLY A 225 13.57 -12.64 19.73
CA GLY A 225 12.62 -11.60 19.37
C GLY A 225 11.97 -11.91 18.04
N GLN A 226 10.66 -11.65 17.93
CA GLN A 226 9.96 -11.89 16.68
C GLN A 226 10.25 -10.79 15.67
N ASP A 227 10.52 -11.19 14.43
CA ASP A 227 10.68 -10.26 13.32
C ASP A 227 9.39 -9.46 13.10
N ALA A 228 9.54 -8.24 12.58
CA ALA A 228 8.41 -7.45 12.14
C ALA A 228 7.63 -8.14 11.01
N SER A 229 6.33 -7.98 11.04
CA SER A 229 5.40 -8.55 10.06
C SER A 229 5.28 -7.65 8.83
N THR A 230 5.13 -8.25 7.65
CA THR A 230 4.72 -7.53 6.43
C THR A 230 3.20 -7.29 6.37
N SER A 231 2.43 -7.91 7.27
CA SER A 231 1.00 -7.66 7.45
C SER A 231 0.75 -6.43 8.32
N PRO A 232 -0.41 -5.75 8.19
CA PRO A 232 -0.80 -4.64 9.08
C PRO A 232 -0.86 -4.98 10.57
N ASN A 233 -1.00 -6.26 10.92
CA ASN A 233 -1.06 -6.66 12.32
C ASN A 233 0.33 -6.92 12.89
N GLY A 234 0.52 -6.47 14.14
CA GLY A 234 1.66 -6.87 14.94
C GLY A 234 1.58 -8.36 15.31
N THR A 235 2.72 -8.93 15.68
CA THR A 235 2.82 -10.34 16.06
C THR A 235 2.76 -10.50 17.58
N THR A 236 2.49 -11.74 18.00
CA THR A 236 2.54 -12.15 19.41
C THR A 236 3.97 -12.52 19.81
N GLY A 237 4.35 -12.22 21.06
CA GLY A 237 5.62 -12.65 21.65
C GLY A 237 5.86 -14.16 21.68
N ASN A 238 7.11 -14.57 21.90
CA ASN A 238 7.59 -15.95 21.76
C ASN A 238 8.25 -16.48 23.04
N PRO A 239 7.83 -17.65 23.58
CA PRO A 239 6.70 -18.48 23.15
C PRO A 239 5.35 -17.92 23.58
N LEU A 240 5.34 -16.98 24.52
CA LEU A 240 4.13 -16.39 25.08
C LEU A 240 4.19 -14.88 25.03
N GLY A 241 3.06 -14.25 24.76
CA GLY A 241 2.94 -12.79 24.80
C GLY A 241 1.49 -12.37 24.81
N GLY A 242 1.27 -11.06 24.94
CA GLY A 242 -0.05 -10.47 24.69
C GLY A 242 -0.45 -10.60 23.21
N ASN A 243 -1.64 -10.09 22.87
CA ASN A 243 -2.03 -9.98 21.46
C ASN A 243 -1.26 -8.86 20.77
N GLY A 244 -0.74 -9.13 19.57
CA GLY A 244 -0.27 -8.09 18.68
C GLY A 244 -1.39 -7.09 18.35
N GLY A 245 -1.01 -5.84 18.13
CA GLY A 245 -1.92 -4.78 17.74
C GLY A 245 -2.50 -5.02 16.35
N ALA A 246 -3.68 -4.46 16.11
CA ALA A 246 -4.38 -4.54 14.84
C ALA A 246 -5.02 -3.20 14.48
N ASN A 247 -5.28 -2.99 13.18
CA ASN A 247 -5.95 -1.79 12.66
C ASN A 247 -5.28 -0.48 13.12
N GLY A 248 -3.95 -0.44 13.19
CA GLY A 248 -3.22 0.75 13.59
C GLY A 248 -3.05 0.93 15.10
N ASN A 249 -3.48 -0.03 15.92
CA ASN A 249 -3.40 0.05 17.37
C ASN A 249 -2.10 -0.55 17.93
N GLY A 250 -1.73 -0.12 19.14
CA GLY A 250 -0.64 -0.72 19.89
C GLY A 250 -0.91 -2.17 20.28
N GLY A 251 0.16 -2.93 20.47
CA GLY A 251 0.11 -4.29 20.99
C GLY A 251 -0.12 -4.30 22.49
N ALA A 252 -0.65 -5.42 23.00
CA ALA A 252 -0.85 -5.59 24.43
C ALA A 252 0.49 -5.74 25.16
N GLY A 253 0.54 -5.24 26.40
CA GLY A 253 1.62 -5.55 27.33
C GLY A 253 1.58 -7.03 27.73
N GLY A 254 2.74 -7.58 28.06
CA GLY A 254 2.90 -8.94 28.54
C GLY A 254 2.55 -9.09 30.02
N THR A 255 2.31 -10.32 30.44
CA THR A 255 2.00 -10.68 31.83
C THR A 255 3.09 -11.55 32.42
N ASP A 256 3.64 -11.14 33.56
CA ASP A 256 4.53 -11.94 34.41
C ASP A 256 4.39 -11.44 35.85
N THR A 257 3.85 -12.29 36.72
CA THR A 257 3.57 -11.95 38.12
C THR A 257 4.79 -12.09 39.03
N THR A 258 5.93 -12.57 38.50
CA THR A 258 7.16 -12.79 39.28
C THR A 258 8.16 -11.67 39.03
N PHE A 259 8.51 -11.40 37.78
CA PHE A 259 9.60 -10.47 37.43
C PHE A 259 9.19 -9.29 36.53
N GLY A 260 7.95 -9.28 36.05
CA GLY A 260 7.38 -8.20 35.25
C GLY A 260 7.36 -8.47 33.74
N GLY A 261 6.23 -8.18 33.11
CA GLY A 261 5.98 -8.41 31.68
C GLY A 261 6.68 -7.39 30.78
N GLY A 262 6.81 -7.72 29.49
CA GLY A 262 7.30 -6.79 28.48
C GLY A 262 6.25 -5.75 28.11
N GLY A 263 6.67 -4.55 27.70
CA GLY A 263 5.78 -3.54 27.13
C GLY A 263 5.39 -3.89 25.70
N GLY A 264 4.16 -3.60 25.29
CA GLY A 264 3.74 -3.67 23.90
C GLY A 264 4.32 -2.52 23.07
N GLY A 265 4.53 -2.77 21.79
CA GLY A 265 4.83 -1.71 20.82
C GLY A 265 3.60 -0.87 20.54
N ALA A 266 3.81 0.36 20.08
CA ALA A 266 2.76 1.27 19.68
C ALA A 266 2.35 1.07 18.22
N GLY A 267 1.11 1.44 17.91
CA GLY A 267 0.65 1.65 16.55
C GLY A 267 0.57 3.14 16.23
N ILE A 268 0.01 3.45 15.06
CA ILE A 268 -0.22 4.84 14.65
C ILE A 268 -1.29 5.56 15.51
N PHE A 269 -2.26 4.82 16.06
CA PHE A 269 -3.40 5.43 16.77
C PHE A 269 -3.32 5.35 18.29
N SER A 270 -2.70 4.29 18.83
CA SER A 270 -2.69 4.04 20.26
C SER A 270 -1.34 3.52 20.74
N ASN A 271 -1.04 3.89 21.98
CA ASN A 271 0.16 3.46 22.68
C ASN A 271 0.15 1.94 22.82
N GLY A 272 1.33 1.36 22.97
CA GLY A 272 1.44 -0.02 23.43
C GLY A 272 0.98 -0.16 24.87
N GLY A 273 0.52 -1.36 25.23
CA GLY A 273 0.16 -1.68 26.61
C GLY A 273 1.40 -1.82 27.49
N THR A 274 1.35 -1.29 28.71
CA THR A 274 2.41 -1.52 29.72
C THR A 274 2.37 -2.97 30.21
N GLY A 275 3.53 -3.59 30.36
CA GLY A 275 3.67 -4.92 30.94
C GLY A 275 3.27 -4.94 32.41
N SER A 276 2.75 -6.07 32.89
CA SER A 276 2.35 -6.19 34.30
C SER A 276 3.55 -6.04 35.24
N ALA A 277 3.34 -5.45 36.41
CA ALA A 277 4.30 -5.53 37.52
C ALA A 277 4.42 -6.98 38.02
N GLY A 278 5.61 -7.33 38.53
CA GLY A 278 5.86 -8.61 39.17
C GLY A 278 5.85 -8.52 40.70
N ALA A 279 6.25 -9.61 41.35
CA ALA A 279 6.35 -9.70 42.80
C ALA A 279 7.46 -8.78 43.34
N GLY A 280 7.36 -8.42 44.63
CA GLY A 280 8.40 -7.64 45.31
C GLY A 280 8.60 -6.21 44.80
N GLY A 281 7.67 -5.68 44.01
CA GLY A 281 7.73 -4.31 43.47
C GLY A 281 8.51 -4.19 42.15
N THR A 282 8.75 -5.31 41.45
CA THR A 282 9.35 -5.28 40.11
C THR A 282 8.40 -4.63 39.10
N VAL A 283 8.95 -3.76 38.26
CA VAL A 283 8.21 -2.94 37.29
C VAL A 283 8.28 -3.63 35.92
N GLY A 284 7.14 -3.78 35.26
CA GLY A 284 7.06 -4.25 33.88
C GLY A 284 7.52 -3.18 32.88
N GLY A 285 7.84 -3.61 31.66
CA GLY A 285 8.25 -2.69 30.60
C GLY A 285 7.12 -1.72 30.21
N GLY A 286 7.46 -0.45 30.01
CA GLY A 286 6.54 0.55 29.48
C GLY A 286 6.13 0.24 28.05
N GLY A 287 4.87 0.52 27.70
CA GLY A 287 4.44 0.49 26.31
C GLY A 287 5.04 1.64 25.50
N GLY A 288 5.24 1.44 24.20
CA GLY A 288 5.67 2.52 23.30
C GLY A 288 4.59 3.61 23.16
N THR A 289 5.01 4.84 22.91
CA THR A 289 4.09 5.95 22.60
C THR A 289 3.66 5.87 21.13
N ASN A 290 2.39 6.14 20.85
CA ASN A 290 1.86 6.13 19.49
C ASN A 290 2.58 7.14 18.59
N ILE A 291 2.52 6.87 17.28
CA ILE A 291 3.34 7.62 16.33
C ILE A 291 2.92 9.09 16.30
N ILE A 292 1.62 9.38 16.37
CA ILE A 292 1.08 10.76 16.34
C ILE A 292 1.45 11.60 17.57
N ALA A 293 1.79 10.99 18.71
CA ALA A 293 2.15 11.70 19.94
C ALA A 293 3.66 11.72 20.22
N GLY A 294 4.49 11.51 19.19
CA GLY A 294 5.94 11.67 19.28
C GLY A 294 6.74 10.38 19.06
N ALA A 295 6.07 9.22 19.04
CA ALA A 295 6.68 7.92 18.74
C ALA A 295 7.81 7.49 19.69
N ASP A 296 7.85 8.03 20.91
CA ASP A 296 8.85 7.64 21.91
C ASP A 296 8.76 6.13 22.22
N GLY A 297 9.91 5.53 22.50
CA GLY A 297 9.99 4.18 23.02
C GLY A 297 9.47 4.09 24.46
N GLY A 298 9.07 2.89 24.88
CA GLY A 298 8.68 2.63 26.26
C GLY A 298 9.87 2.69 27.22
N SER A 299 9.64 3.17 28.45
CA SER A 299 10.65 3.16 29.51
C SER A 299 10.89 1.76 30.09
N PRO A 300 12.10 1.44 30.55
CA PRO A 300 12.48 0.07 30.88
C PRO A 300 11.82 -0.38 32.19
N GLY A 301 11.46 -1.66 32.24
CA GLY A 301 11.14 -2.33 33.50
C GLY A 301 12.40 -2.62 34.31
N THR A 302 12.24 -3.27 35.48
CA THR A 302 13.35 -3.50 36.42
C THR A 302 14.56 -4.25 35.81
N PHE A 303 14.33 -5.10 34.82
CA PHE A 303 15.36 -5.93 34.17
C PHE A 303 15.50 -5.69 32.67
N GLY A 304 14.76 -4.72 32.13
CA GLY A 304 14.61 -4.54 30.70
C GLY A 304 15.42 -3.41 30.12
N ALA A 305 15.47 -3.36 28.79
CA ALA A 305 15.97 -2.22 28.02
C ALA A 305 14.82 -1.28 27.64
N ASP A 306 15.17 -0.07 27.19
CA ASP A 306 14.21 0.87 26.62
C ASP A 306 13.67 0.34 25.29
N GLY A 307 12.46 0.78 24.95
CA GLY A 307 11.94 0.63 23.61
C GLY A 307 12.63 1.59 22.63
N GLY A 308 12.74 1.19 21.36
CA GLY A 308 13.28 2.04 20.31
C GLY A 308 12.32 3.16 19.89
N PHE A 309 12.87 4.31 19.50
CA PHE A 309 12.09 5.40 18.89
C PHE A 309 11.38 4.93 17.61
N GLY A 310 10.14 5.34 17.39
CA GLY A 310 9.22 4.71 16.44
C GLY A 310 8.22 3.77 17.13
N GLY A 311 7.99 3.97 18.44
CA GLY A 311 6.97 3.29 19.22
C GLY A 311 7.35 1.89 19.72
N GLY A 312 8.62 1.55 19.86
CA GLY A 312 9.02 0.28 20.47
C GLY A 312 8.58 0.18 21.94
N GLY A 313 8.09 -0.98 22.36
CA GLY A 313 7.82 -1.28 23.77
C GLY A 313 9.09 -1.66 24.51
N ALA A 314 9.17 -1.33 25.79
CA ALA A 314 10.34 -1.64 26.61
C ALA A 314 10.37 -3.11 27.06
N GLY A 315 11.55 -3.60 27.39
CA GLY A 315 11.70 -4.85 28.11
C GLY A 315 11.22 -4.71 29.57
N GLY A 316 10.70 -5.81 30.12
CA GLY A 316 10.63 -6.03 31.56
C GLY A 316 11.66 -7.09 31.95
N ALA A 317 11.22 -8.17 32.60
CA ALA A 317 11.95 -9.43 32.54
C ALA A 317 11.70 -10.20 31.23
N ASN A 318 10.73 -9.74 30.44
CA ASN A 318 10.34 -10.29 29.16
C ASN A 318 10.52 -9.24 28.05
N GLY A 319 10.67 -9.69 26.81
CA GLY A 319 10.99 -8.82 25.67
C GLY A 319 9.89 -7.83 25.33
N GLY A 320 10.28 -6.62 24.94
CA GLY A 320 9.36 -5.57 24.48
C GLY A 320 8.87 -5.78 23.04
N GLY A 321 7.64 -5.37 22.73
CA GLY A 321 7.07 -5.47 21.39
C GLY A 321 7.58 -4.38 20.44
N GLY A 322 7.78 -4.71 19.16
CA GLY A 322 8.21 -3.75 18.14
C GLY A 322 7.12 -2.73 17.78
N GLY A 323 7.50 -1.48 17.51
CA GLY A 323 6.59 -0.45 17.00
C GLY A 323 6.27 -0.64 15.51
N GLY A 324 5.21 -0.04 15.00
CA GLY A 324 4.87 -0.16 13.58
C GLY A 324 3.56 0.50 13.20
N TYR A 325 2.99 0.09 12.05
CA TYR A 325 1.61 0.46 11.72
C TYR A 325 0.69 0.04 12.87
N SER A 326 0.76 -1.23 13.27
CA SER A 326 0.27 -1.72 14.55
C SER A 326 1.44 -2.24 15.37
N GLY A 327 1.36 -2.16 16.70
CA GLY A 327 2.45 -2.60 17.58
C GLY A 327 2.50 -4.11 17.80
N GLY A 328 3.68 -4.68 17.99
CA GLY A 328 3.86 -6.04 18.48
C GLY A 328 3.55 -6.15 19.98
N SER A 329 3.27 -7.36 20.48
CA SER A 329 2.99 -7.51 21.91
C SER A 329 4.24 -7.63 22.77
N GLY A 330 4.10 -7.33 24.06
CA GLY A 330 5.11 -7.65 25.06
C GLY A 330 5.12 -9.14 25.39
N GLY A 331 6.30 -9.67 25.73
CA GLY A 331 6.49 -11.05 26.17
C GLY A 331 5.88 -11.33 27.54
N SER A 332 5.37 -12.54 27.73
CA SER A 332 4.70 -13.00 28.96
C SER A 332 5.39 -14.23 29.57
N ALA A 333 5.27 -14.40 30.88
CA ALA A 333 5.70 -15.59 31.60
C ALA A 333 4.56 -16.17 32.46
N GLN A 334 4.51 -17.50 32.56
CA GLN A 334 3.49 -18.24 33.32
C GLN A 334 4.09 -19.07 34.47
N ALA A 335 5.42 -19.18 34.54
CA ALA A 335 6.13 -19.97 35.56
C ALA A 335 7.49 -19.33 35.88
N ILE A 336 8.02 -19.62 37.07
CA ILE A 336 9.32 -19.13 37.53
C ILE A 336 10.42 -19.66 36.59
N GLY A 337 11.20 -18.75 36.01
CA GLY A 337 12.30 -19.09 35.09
C GLY A 337 11.87 -19.31 33.64
N SER A 338 10.60 -19.09 33.28
CA SER A 338 10.16 -18.97 31.90
C SER A 338 10.18 -17.50 31.48
N PHE A 339 10.86 -17.19 30.39
CA PHE A 339 10.86 -15.84 29.80
C PHE A 339 10.42 -15.90 28.35
N SER A 340 9.82 -14.83 27.86
CA SER A 340 9.39 -14.74 26.47
C SER A 340 9.85 -13.44 25.83
N ALA A 341 10.19 -13.55 24.55
CA ALA A 341 10.51 -12.44 23.68
C ALA A 341 9.26 -11.65 23.27
N GLY A 342 9.46 -10.42 22.82
CA GLY A 342 8.39 -9.57 22.30
C GLY A 342 8.03 -9.92 20.85
N GLY A 343 6.80 -9.55 20.46
CA GLY A 343 6.31 -9.60 19.09
C GLY A 343 6.89 -8.46 18.24
N GLY A 344 7.13 -8.69 16.94
CA GLY A 344 7.43 -7.63 15.98
C GLY A 344 6.19 -6.83 15.56
N GLY A 345 6.40 -5.57 15.18
CA GLY A 345 5.36 -4.65 14.72
C GLY A 345 4.81 -5.01 13.33
N GLY A 346 3.59 -4.55 13.05
CA GLY A 346 2.93 -4.66 11.76
C GLY A 346 3.39 -3.58 10.77
N SER A 347 3.28 -3.87 9.48
CA SER A 347 3.68 -3.00 8.38
C SER A 347 2.52 -2.65 7.45
N LEU A 348 2.64 -1.54 6.73
CA LEU A 348 1.68 -1.09 5.72
C LEU A 348 2.41 -0.57 4.49
N ASN A 349 1.84 -0.86 3.32
CA ASN A 349 2.28 -0.31 2.05
C ASN A 349 1.06 0.11 1.22
N ASN A 350 0.89 1.41 1.02
CA ASN A 350 -0.21 1.97 0.23
C ASN A 350 0.19 2.25 -1.23
N GLY A 351 1.41 1.86 -1.64
CA GLY A 351 1.93 2.06 -2.99
C GLY A 351 1.65 0.88 -3.92
N THR A 352 2.01 1.04 -5.19
CA THR A 352 2.04 -0.05 -6.18
C THR A 352 3.45 -0.68 -6.25
N ASN A 353 3.63 -1.72 -7.07
CA ASN A 353 4.92 -2.41 -7.25
C ASN A 353 5.60 -2.82 -5.93
N GLN A 354 4.79 -3.41 -5.04
CA GLN A 354 5.21 -3.66 -3.66
C GLN A 354 6.29 -4.73 -3.56
N VAL A 355 7.34 -4.44 -2.79
CA VAL A 355 8.33 -5.44 -2.35
C VAL A 355 8.41 -5.35 -0.83
N ASN A 356 7.85 -6.36 -0.16
CA ASN A 356 7.76 -6.41 1.29
C ASN A 356 8.50 -7.66 1.80
N THR A 357 9.43 -7.50 2.72
CA THR A 357 10.22 -8.60 3.29
C THR A 357 10.27 -8.47 4.82
N ALA A 358 9.81 -9.50 5.52
CA ALA A 358 9.94 -9.57 6.97
C ALA A 358 11.42 -9.79 7.35
N GLY A 359 11.81 -9.28 8.52
CA GLY A 359 13.11 -9.60 9.13
C GLY A 359 14.36 -9.12 8.37
N ALA A 360 14.30 -7.97 7.70
CA ALA A 360 15.39 -7.39 6.93
C ALA A 360 16.28 -6.42 7.74
N GLY A 361 15.71 -5.65 8.67
CA GLY A 361 16.40 -4.61 9.44
C GLY A 361 17.16 -5.16 10.63
N THR A 362 18.47 -4.96 10.70
CA THR A 362 19.36 -5.54 11.73
C THR A 362 19.92 -4.51 12.72
N GLY A 363 19.56 -3.24 12.58
CA GLY A 363 19.98 -2.15 13.46
C GLY A 363 18.95 -1.04 13.43
N ASN A 364 19.40 0.21 13.48
CA ASN A 364 18.52 1.35 13.20
C ASN A 364 17.85 1.23 11.82
N GLY A 365 16.66 1.78 11.71
CA GLY A 365 15.95 1.89 10.45
C GLY A 365 16.66 2.81 9.46
N VAL A 366 16.16 2.79 8.23
CA VAL A 366 16.54 3.74 7.17
C VAL A 366 15.36 3.91 6.22
N VAL A 367 15.21 5.12 5.68
CA VAL A 367 14.28 5.40 4.59
C VAL A 367 15.05 5.91 3.38
N VAL A 368 14.73 5.40 2.19
CA VAL A 368 15.28 5.85 0.92
C VAL A 368 14.13 6.27 0.01
N ILE A 369 14.20 7.47 -0.54
CA ILE A 369 13.21 7.99 -1.49
C ILE A 369 13.91 8.30 -2.80
N LYS A 370 13.40 7.71 -3.88
CA LYS A 370 13.85 7.95 -5.25
C LYS A 370 12.74 8.66 -5.99
N PHE A 371 13.01 9.86 -6.51
CA PHE A 371 12.03 10.64 -7.26
C PHE A 371 12.27 10.52 -8.76
N PHE A 372 11.20 10.35 -9.51
CA PHE A 372 11.23 10.20 -10.96
C PHE A 372 10.35 11.24 -11.65
N GLY A 373 10.77 11.66 -12.84
CA GLY A 373 10.03 12.55 -13.72
C GLY A 373 9.91 11.98 -15.12
N THR A 374 9.09 12.65 -15.93
CA THR A 374 8.84 12.33 -17.35
C THR A 374 9.29 13.47 -18.24
#